data_AF-A0A0Q4FXL3-F1
#
_entry.id   AF-A0A0Q4FXL3-F1
#
_cell.length_a   1.000
_cell.length_b   1.000
_cell.length_c   1.000
_cell.angle_alpha   90.00
_cell.angle_beta   90.00
_cell.angle_gamma   90.00
#
_symmetry.space_group_name_H-M   'P 1'
#
loop_
_entity.id
_entity.type
_entity.pdbx_description
1 polymer ?
#
loop_
_entity_poly.entity_id
_entity_poly.type
_entity_poly.pdbx_seq_one_letter_code
_entity_poly.pdbx_strand_id
1 'polypeptide(L)'
;MHVSVLRLSLMFAASALPVAAHAGPVVIDVRGFDGKPLPGAVVTIETPKAPGVTVRGPYMIEQRDIAFQPHVLIVPVGATVGFPNRDRVRHHVYSFSKARKFDLKLYGQEESRTVLFDRPGVVPLGCNIHDSMSGFVFVTATPFAGLTDQAGHVSIAGVPPGTATVRVWHPSIRAPGSTASQPIDVAATGFATTFVLHR
;
A
#
# COMPACT_ATOMS: atom_id res chain seq x y z
N MET A 1 -26.28 76.33 -17.79
CA MET A 1 -26.73 74.97 -18.14
C MET A 1 -25.66 74.01 -17.63
N HIS A 2 -25.88 73.38 -16.47
CA HIS A 2 -24.89 72.51 -15.81
C HIS A 2 -25.27 71.04 -16.06
N VAL A 3 -24.46 70.31 -16.82
CA VAL A 3 -24.64 68.87 -17.04
C VAL A 3 -23.71 68.14 -16.07
N SER A 4 -24.29 67.48 -15.07
CA SER A 4 -23.57 66.68 -14.08
C SER A 4 -23.34 65.27 -14.64
N VAL A 5 -22.08 64.89 -14.83
CA VAL A 5 -21.69 63.57 -15.35
C VAL A 5 -21.41 62.64 -14.18
N LEU A 6 -22.35 61.74 -13.90
CA LEU A 6 -22.24 60.73 -12.85
C LEU A 6 -21.20 59.67 -13.27
N ARG A 7 -20.03 59.66 -12.63
CA ARG A 7 -19.01 58.62 -12.81
C ARG A 7 -19.39 57.38 -12.00
N LEU A 8 -19.84 56.35 -12.70
CA LEU A 8 -20.10 55.03 -12.11
C LEU A 8 -18.78 54.26 -11.99
N SER A 9 -18.20 54.26 -10.79
CA SER A 9 -17.00 53.46 -10.48
C SER A 9 -17.40 51.98 -10.34
N LEU A 10 -17.11 51.17 -11.36
CA LEU A 10 -17.23 49.70 -11.27
C LEU A 10 -16.12 49.16 -10.34
N MET A 11 -16.49 48.77 -9.12
CA MET A 11 -15.60 47.99 -8.26
C MET A 11 -15.58 46.53 -8.76
N PHE A 12 -14.47 46.12 -9.39
CA PHE A 12 -14.19 44.71 -9.65
C PHE A 12 -13.86 44.03 -8.31
N ALA A 13 -14.83 43.36 -7.71
CA ALA A 13 -14.60 42.43 -6.61
C ALA A 13 -13.86 41.19 -7.15
N ALA A 14 -12.55 41.14 -6.99
CA ALA A 14 -11.74 39.97 -7.30
C ALA A 14 -12.18 38.81 -6.39
N SER A 15 -13.00 37.90 -6.93
CA SER A 15 -13.43 36.70 -6.24
C SER A 15 -12.25 35.73 -6.20
N ALA A 16 -11.54 35.66 -5.08
CA ALA A 16 -10.50 34.66 -4.86
C ALA A 16 -11.17 33.28 -4.79
N LEU A 17 -11.08 32.50 -5.87
CA LEU A 17 -11.49 31.11 -5.86
C LEU A 17 -10.58 30.36 -4.87
N PRO A 18 -11.14 29.59 -3.91
CA PRO A 18 -10.34 28.81 -2.99
C PRO A 18 -9.58 27.75 -3.78
N VAL A 19 -8.26 27.92 -3.90
CA VAL A 19 -7.38 26.87 -4.40
C VAL A 19 -7.37 25.77 -3.33
N ALA A 20 -7.94 24.61 -3.64
CA ALA A 20 -7.83 23.45 -2.78
C ALA A 20 -6.34 23.06 -2.68
N ALA A 21 -5.73 23.38 -1.54
CA ALA A 21 -4.35 23.00 -1.24
C ALA A 21 -4.30 21.47 -1.10
N HIS A 22 -3.92 20.79 -2.17
CA HIS A 22 -3.65 19.36 -2.13
C HIS A 22 -2.30 19.17 -1.44
N ALA A 23 -2.27 18.35 -0.39
CA ALA A 23 -1.02 17.95 0.24
C ALA A 23 -0.13 17.28 -0.81
N GLY A 24 1.14 17.71 -0.89
CA GLY A 24 2.11 17.07 -1.77
C GLY A 24 2.32 15.59 -1.42
N PRO A 25 2.78 14.76 -2.36
CA PRO A 25 2.94 13.33 -2.13
C PRO A 25 4.07 13.06 -1.13
N VAL A 26 3.99 11.91 -0.47
CA VAL A 26 5.13 11.30 0.21
C VAL A 26 5.80 10.33 -0.76
N VAL A 27 7.03 10.66 -1.14
CA VAL A 27 7.83 9.93 -2.12
C VAL A 27 8.96 9.21 -1.41
N ILE A 28 9.04 7.90 -1.59
CA ILE A 28 10.02 7.07 -0.89
C ILE A 28 10.73 6.17 -1.91
N ASP A 29 12.05 6.29 -1.96
CA ASP A 29 12.90 5.29 -2.61
C ASP A 29 13.41 4.31 -1.55
N VAL A 30 13.27 3.01 -1.80
CA VAL A 30 13.76 1.95 -0.92
C VAL A 30 14.94 1.24 -1.59
N ARG A 31 16.04 1.15 -0.86
CA ARG A 31 17.27 0.47 -1.27
C ARG A 31 17.63 -0.65 -0.31
N GLY A 32 18.15 -1.75 -0.84
CA GLY A 32 18.75 -2.81 -0.05
C GLY A 32 20.03 -2.34 0.66
N PHE A 33 20.58 -3.20 1.52
CA PHE A 33 21.86 -2.92 2.21
C PHE A 33 23.06 -2.81 1.24
N ASP A 34 22.91 -3.32 0.02
CA ASP A 34 23.86 -3.21 -1.07
C ASP A 34 23.66 -1.94 -1.92
N GLY A 35 22.73 -1.07 -1.52
CA GLY A 35 22.41 0.18 -2.20
C GLY A 35 21.54 0.02 -3.45
N LYS A 36 21.16 -1.21 -3.84
CA LYS A 36 20.35 -1.44 -5.04
C LYS A 36 18.87 -1.14 -4.79
N PRO A 37 18.09 -0.80 -5.84
CA PRO A 37 16.63 -0.80 -5.79
C PRO A 37 16.06 -2.03 -5.07
N LEU A 38 15.11 -1.81 -4.17
CA LEU A 38 14.36 -2.89 -3.54
C LEU A 38 12.90 -2.87 -4.01
N PRO A 39 12.55 -3.60 -5.09
CA PRO A 39 11.17 -3.76 -5.51
C PRO A 39 10.36 -4.61 -4.54
N GLY A 40 9.04 -4.43 -4.54
CA GLY A 40 8.13 -5.27 -3.76
C GLY A 40 8.15 -5.03 -2.25
N ALA A 41 8.87 -4.02 -1.78
CA ALA A 41 8.75 -3.54 -0.41
C ALA A 41 7.42 -2.80 -0.23
N VAL A 42 6.67 -3.15 0.82
CA VAL A 42 5.46 -2.45 1.22
C VAL A 42 5.85 -1.28 2.11
N VAL A 43 5.46 -0.09 1.72
CA VAL A 43 5.64 1.13 2.49
C VAL A 43 4.29 1.54 3.05
N THR A 44 4.22 1.75 4.36
CA THR A 44 3.05 2.33 5.03
C THR A 44 3.40 3.61 5.76
N ILE A 45 2.44 4.53 5.85
CA ILE A 45 2.57 5.77 6.61
C ILE A 45 1.48 5.79 7.68
N GLU A 46 1.92 5.80 8.93
CA GLU A 46 1.08 5.89 10.12
C GLU A 46 1.09 7.32 10.64
N THR A 47 -0.08 7.94 10.74
CA THR A 47 -0.23 9.28 11.30
C THR A 47 -1.50 9.35 12.15
N PRO A 48 -1.52 10.13 13.25
CA PRO A 48 -2.73 10.32 14.06
C PRO A 48 -3.92 10.91 13.28
N LYS A 49 -3.66 11.54 12.13
CA LYS A 49 -4.67 12.17 11.27
C LYS A 49 -5.17 11.24 10.15
N ALA A 50 -4.80 9.96 10.15
CA ALA A 50 -5.19 9.05 9.09
C ALA A 50 -6.70 8.81 9.11
N PRO A 51 -7.38 8.89 7.95
CA PRO A 51 -8.76 8.46 7.87
C PRO A 51 -8.83 6.93 7.96
N GLY A 52 -10.01 6.40 8.26
CA GLY A 52 -10.25 4.96 8.25
C GLY A 52 -10.04 4.35 6.86
N VAL A 53 -9.65 3.07 6.81
CA VAL A 53 -9.55 2.33 5.56
C VAL A 53 -10.94 2.01 4.99
N THR A 54 -11.04 2.00 3.66
CA THR A 54 -12.23 1.54 2.94
C THR A 54 -11.89 0.28 2.15
N VAL A 55 -12.74 -0.74 2.23
CA VAL A 55 -12.57 -1.97 1.44
C VAL A 55 -13.08 -1.72 0.02
N ARG A 56 -12.18 -1.62 -0.96
CA ARG A 56 -12.50 -1.48 -2.38
C ARG A 56 -11.91 -2.64 -3.21
N GLY A 57 -12.70 -3.69 -3.41
CA GLY A 57 -12.32 -4.88 -4.18
C GLY A 57 -12.65 -4.79 -5.68
N PRO A 58 -12.42 -5.86 -6.45
CA PRO A 58 -12.00 -7.19 -5.98
C PRO A 58 -10.52 -7.27 -5.61
N TYR A 59 -10.18 -8.15 -4.66
CA TYR A 59 -8.80 -8.49 -4.29
C TYR A 59 -8.54 -9.95 -4.64
N MET A 60 -7.44 -10.23 -5.34
CA MET A 60 -7.11 -11.60 -5.76
C MET A 60 -5.60 -11.87 -5.72
N ILE A 61 -5.26 -13.10 -5.35
CA ILE A 61 -3.95 -13.70 -5.62
C ILE A 61 -4.19 -15.01 -6.37
N GLU A 62 -3.87 -15.02 -7.64
CA GLU A 62 -4.00 -16.18 -8.51
C GLU A 62 -2.86 -17.17 -8.26
N GLN A 63 -3.13 -18.48 -8.44
CA GLN A 63 -2.06 -19.44 -8.69
C GLN A 63 -1.90 -19.57 -10.20
N ARG A 64 -0.76 -19.13 -10.72
CA ARG A 64 -0.44 -19.15 -12.15
C ARG A 64 1.05 -19.34 -12.32
N ASP A 65 1.43 -20.19 -13.27
CA ASP A 65 2.81 -20.54 -13.58
C ASP A 65 3.56 -21.09 -12.36
N ILE A 66 2.88 -21.87 -11.51
CA ILE A 66 3.42 -22.41 -10.25
C ILE A 66 3.96 -21.27 -9.36
N ALA A 67 3.23 -20.16 -9.32
CA ALA A 67 3.51 -19.00 -8.46
C ALA A 67 2.22 -18.36 -7.94
N PHE A 68 2.33 -17.62 -6.83
CA PHE A 68 1.29 -16.71 -6.38
C PHE A 68 1.44 -15.36 -7.09
N GLN A 69 0.40 -14.91 -7.78
CA GLN A 69 0.41 -13.68 -8.57
C GLN A 69 -0.75 -12.74 -8.15
N PRO A 70 -0.47 -11.49 -7.70
CA PRO A 70 0.85 -10.93 -7.46
C PRO A 70 1.57 -11.62 -6.28
N HIS A 71 2.90 -11.51 -6.24
CA HIS A 71 3.69 -12.07 -5.13
C HIS A 71 3.39 -11.37 -3.79
N VAL A 72 3.10 -10.06 -3.82
CA VAL A 72 2.64 -9.28 -2.67
C VAL A 72 1.35 -8.56 -3.05
N LEU A 73 0.30 -8.75 -2.24
CA LEU A 73 -0.96 -8.01 -2.36
C LEU A 73 -1.19 -7.19 -1.09
N ILE A 74 -1.33 -5.87 -1.23
CA ILE A 74 -1.74 -4.99 -0.13
C ILE A 74 -3.27 -4.95 -0.09
N VAL A 75 -3.85 -5.19 1.08
CA VAL A 75 -5.30 -5.10 1.29
C VAL A 75 -5.62 -4.33 2.57
N PRO A 76 -6.72 -3.56 2.62
CA PRO A 76 -7.19 -2.97 3.86
C PRO A 76 -7.74 -4.06 4.79
N VAL A 77 -7.68 -3.82 6.10
CA VAL A 77 -8.44 -4.61 7.07
C VAL A 77 -9.92 -4.69 6.67
N GLY A 78 -10.48 -5.90 6.75
CA GLY A 78 -11.85 -6.22 6.34
C GLY A 78 -11.96 -6.70 4.89
N ALA A 79 -10.87 -6.74 4.12
CA ALA A 79 -10.90 -7.22 2.75
C ALA A 79 -11.07 -8.75 2.66
N THR A 80 -11.86 -9.20 1.69
CA THR A 80 -11.91 -10.61 1.27
C THR A 80 -11.07 -10.79 0.02
N VAL A 81 -10.09 -11.70 0.06
CA VAL A 81 -9.22 -12.03 -1.08
C VAL A 81 -9.68 -13.35 -1.70
N GLY A 82 -9.80 -13.36 -3.02
CA GLY A 82 -10.00 -14.57 -3.82
C GLY A 82 -8.67 -15.21 -4.22
N PHE A 83 -8.64 -16.53 -4.24
CA PHE A 83 -7.50 -17.33 -4.65
C PHE A 83 -7.93 -18.24 -5.81
N PRO A 84 -8.02 -17.74 -7.05
CA PRO A 84 -8.32 -18.58 -8.20
C PRO A 84 -7.08 -19.37 -8.62
N ASN A 85 -7.27 -20.64 -8.96
CA ASN A 85 -6.22 -21.45 -9.58
C ASN A 85 -6.33 -21.35 -11.11
N ARG A 86 -5.30 -20.83 -11.78
CA ARG A 86 -5.20 -20.74 -13.24
C ARG A 86 -4.30 -21.79 -13.85
N ASP A 87 -3.64 -22.59 -13.02
CA ASP A 87 -2.80 -23.70 -13.46
C ASP A 87 -3.61 -24.98 -13.64
N ARG A 88 -3.12 -25.86 -14.52
CA ARG A 88 -3.70 -27.19 -14.72
C ARG A 88 -3.43 -28.11 -13.53
N VAL A 89 -2.36 -27.85 -12.80
CA VAL A 89 -2.04 -28.57 -11.56
C VAL A 89 -2.89 -28.03 -10.42
N ARG A 90 -3.16 -28.89 -9.42
CA ARG A 90 -3.89 -28.45 -8.23
C ARG A 90 -2.97 -27.63 -7.34
N HIS A 91 -3.54 -26.68 -6.60
CA HIS A 91 -2.78 -25.89 -5.63
C HIS A 91 -3.41 -25.91 -4.25
N HIS A 92 -2.53 -25.81 -3.26
CA HIS A 92 -2.84 -25.60 -1.86
C HIS A 92 -2.52 -24.15 -1.51
N VAL A 93 -3.30 -23.51 -0.66
CA VAL A 93 -2.97 -22.17 -0.15
C VAL A 93 -3.16 -22.14 1.35
N TYR A 94 -2.09 -21.87 2.08
CA TYR A 94 -2.15 -21.83 3.54
C TYR A 94 -1.36 -20.66 4.11
N SER A 95 -1.71 -20.31 5.34
CA SER A 95 -0.90 -19.47 6.20
C SER A 95 -1.05 -19.90 7.65
N PHE A 96 0.04 -19.79 8.41
CA PHE A 96 0.06 -19.97 9.86
C PHE A 96 0.33 -18.67 10.61
N SER A 97 0.21 -17.52 9.93
CA SER A 97 0.47 -16.21 10.53
C SER A 97 -0.49 -15.90 11.68
N LYS A 98 -0.04 -15.08 12.62
CA LYS A 98 -0.92 -14.53 13.66
C LYS A 98 -2.03 -13.67 13.06
N ALA A 99 -1.77 -12.92 11.99
CA ALA A 99 -2.75 -12.04 11.34
C ALA A 99 -3.91 -12.83 10.72
N ARG A 100 -3.61 -13.96 10.06
CA ARG A 100 -4.63 -14.88 9.53
C ARG A 100 -4.07 -16.29 9.38
N LYS A 101 -4.65 -17.25 10.10
CA LYS A 101 -4.39 -18.69 9.93
C LYS A 101 -5.50 -19.30 9.07
N PHE A 102 -5.11 -20.06 8.04
CA PHE A 102 -6.05 -20.79 7.18
C PHE A 102 -5.33 -21.88 6.38
N ASP A 103 -6.13 -22.80 5.82
CA ASP A 103 -5.67 -23.97 5.05
C ASP A 103 -6.73 -24.27 3.97
N LEU A 104 -6.47 -23.86 2.73
CA LEU A 104 -7.31 -24.12 1.57
C LEU A 104 -6.80 -25.37 0.85
N LYS A 105 -7.39 -26.52 1.19
CA LYS A 105 -7.08 -27.85 0.61
C LYS A 105 -7.05 -27.80 -0.91
N LEU A 106 -6.23 -28.68 -1.51
CA LEU A 106 -5.99 -28.75 -2.96
C LEU A 106 -7.25 -28.51 -3.80
N TYR A 107 -7.18 -27.57 -4.75
CA TYR A 107 -8.25 -27.29 -5.72
C TYR A 107 -7.69 -27.13 -7.13
N GLY A 108 -8.48 -27.52 -8.11
CA GLY A 108 -8.08 -27.60 -9.51
C GLY A 108 -8.25 -26.29 -10.27
N GLN A 109 -7.92 -26.35 -11.56
CA GLN A 109 -8.02 -25.24 -12.50
C GLN A 109 -9.42 -24.60 -12.48
N GLU A 110 -9.47 -23.28 -12.58
CA GLU A 110 -10.65 -22.41 -12.55
C GLU A 110 -11.46 -22.42 -11.22
N GLU A 111 -11.13 -23.30 -10.28
CA GLU A 111 -11.70 -23.20 -8.93
C GLU A 111 -11.11 -22.00 -8.18
N SER A 112 -11.93 -21.41 -7.32
CA SER A 112 -11.51 -20.32 -6.43
C SER A 112 -12.01 -20.55 -5.00
N ARG A 113 -11.24 -20.03 -4.05
CA ARG A 113 -11.57 -19.98 -2.63
C ARG A 113 -11.35 -18.55 -2.13
N THR A 114 -12.06 -18.17 -1.07
CA THR A 114 -11.94 -16.82 -0.50
C THR A 114 -11.55 -16.87 0.97
N VAL A 115 -10.84 -15.84 1.42
CA VAL A 115 -10.44 -15.67 2.81
C VAL A 115 -10.65 -14.20 3.20
N LEU A 116 -11.30 -13.96 4.34
CA LEU A 116 -11.43 -12.62 4.95
C LEU A 116 -10.13 -12.25 5.68
N PHE A 117 -9.72 -10.99 5.65
CA PHE A 117 -8.53 -10.48 6.32
C PHE A 117 -8.91 -9.33 7.24
N ASP A 118 -9.24 -9.65 8.49
CA ASP A 118 -9.83 -8.75 9.49
C ASP A 118 -8.84 -8.24 10.54
N ARG A 119 -7.56 -8.63 10.45
CA ARG A 119 -6.51 -8.23 11.39
C ARG A 119 -5.28 -7.71 10.65
N PRO A 120 -4.74 -6.53 11.02
CA PRO A 120 -3.53 -6.00 10.41
C PRO A 120 -2.35 -6.96 10.55
N GLY A 121 -1.46 -6.90 9.57
CA GLY A 121 -0.20 -7.63 9.57
C GLY A 121 0.05 -8.41 8.28
N VAL A 122 1.20 -9.06 8.26
CA VAL A 122 1.68 -9.83 7.12
C VAL A 122 1.15 -11.25 7.22
N VAL A 123 0.60 -11.75 6.12
CA VAL A 123 0.13 -13.13 5.96
C VAL A 123 0.95 -13.80 4.85
N PRO A 124 2.06 -14.49 5.21
CA PRO A 124 2.81 -15.31 4.26
C PRO A 124 1.95 -16.47 3.77
N LEU A 125 2.05 -16.75 2.47
CA LEU A 125 1.35 -17.81 1.77
C LEU A 125 2.34 -18.89 1.35
N GLY A 126 1.90 -20.15 1.39
CA GLY A 126 2.63 -21.28 0.83
C GLY A 126 1.71 -22.26 0.10
N CYS A 127 2.33 -23.15 -0.68
CA CYS A 127 1.68 -24.33 -1.27
C CYS A 127 2.38 -25.62 -0.78
N ASN A 128 1.62 -26.59 -0.28
CA ASN A 128 2.19 -27.80 0.36
C ASN A 128 2.87 -28.76 -0.62
N ILE A 129 2.62 -28.63 -1.93
CA ILE A 129 3.14 -29.55 -2.94
C ILE A 129 4.13 -28.88 -3.91
N HIS A 130 4.40 -27.59 -3.70
CA HIS A 130 5.35 -26.81 -4.49
C HIS A 130 6.13 -25.90 -3.53
N ASP A 131 7.24 -26.40 -2.99
CA ASP A 131 7.98 -25.73 -1.91
C ASP A 131 8.49 -24.33 -2.28
N SER A 132 8.66 -24.04 -3.57
CA SER A 132 9.07 -22.73 -4.07
C SER A 132 7.93 -21.71 -4.14
N MET A 133 6.66 -22.16 -4.12
CA MET A 133 5.52 -21.25 -4.18
C MET A 133 5.33 -20.52 -2.86
N SER A 134 5.67 -19.24 -2.86
CA SER A 134 5.44 -18.33 -1.76
C SER A 134 4.89 -16.99 -2.24
N GLY A 135 4.19 -16.30 -1.34
CA GLY A 135 3.58 -15.00 -1.60
C GLY A 135 3.11 -14.38 -0.29
N PHE A 136 2.55 -13.17 -0.34
CA PHE A 136 2.18 -12.43 0.85
C PHE A 136 0.91 -11.61 0.63
N VAL A 137 -0.01 -11.67 1.59
CA VAL A 137 -1.03 -10.63 1.77
C VAL A 137 -0.57 -9.70 2.87
N PHE A 138 -0.42 -8.41 2.58
CA PHE A 138 -0.13 -7.38 3.55
C PHE A 138 -1.42 -6.68 3.95
N VAL A 139 -1.90 -6.91 5.17
CA VAL A 139 -3.15 -6.32 5.68
C VAL A 139 -2.84 -5.01 6.42
N THR A 140 -3.34 -3.89 5.89
CA THR A 140 -3.07 -2.54 6.44
C THR A 140 -4.31 -1.91 7.09
N ALA A 141 -4.10 -1.21 8.21
CA ALA A 141 -5.11 -0.36 8.87
C ALA A 141 -5.01 1.11 8.47
N THR A 142 -4.00 1.50 7.69
CA THR A 142 -3.84 2.84 7.13
C THR A 142 -4.14 2.82 5.63
N PRO A 143 -4.82 3.86 5.09
CA PRO A 143 -5.01 4.01 3.66
C PRO A 143 -3.72 4.45 2.95
N PHE A 144 -2.70 4.88 3.70
CA PHE A 144 -1.43 5.32 3.16
C PHE A 144 -0.47 4.14 3.07
N ALA A 145 -0.66 3.33 2.03
CA ALA A 145 0.18 2.17 1.75
C ALA A 145 0.47 2.07 0.26
N GLY A 146 1.66 1.59 -0.09
CA GLY A 146 2.06 1.35 -1.47
C GLY A 146 3.14 0.29 -1.58
N LEU A 147 3.28 -0.27 -2.78
CA LEU A 147 4.33 -1.22 -3.12
C LEU A 147 5.39 -0.49 -3.95
N THR A 148 6.65 -0.73 -3.64
CA THR A 148 7.76 -0.20 -4.45
C THR A 148 7.85 -0.90 -5.80
N ASP A 149 8.14 -0.11 -6.83
CA ASP A 149 8.33 -0.60 -8.20
C ASP A 149 9.74 -1.18 -8.43
N GLN A 150 10.06 -1.51 -9.69
CA GLN A 150 11.38 -2.05 -10.08
C GLN A 150 12.55 -1.09 -9.79
N ALA A 151 12.29 0.21 -9.69
CA ALA A 151 13.28 1.21 -9.30
C ALA A 151 13.38 1.38 -7.77
N GLY A 152 12.60 0.62 -7.00
CA GLY A 152 12.48 0.73 -5.55
C GLY A 152 11.64 1.92 -5.12
N HIS A 153 10.86 2.51 -6.02
CA HIS A 153 10.17 3.77 -5.81
C HIS A 153 8.70 3.58 -5.46
N VAL A 154 8.19 4.42 -4.55
CA VAL A 154 6.75 4.52 -4.26
C VAL A 154 6.36 5.96 -3.97
N SER A 155 5.20 6.38 -4.47
CA SER A 155 4.59 7.69 -4.18
C SER A 155 3.22 7.49 -3.56
N ILE A 156 3.03 8.02 -2.35
CA ILE A 156 1.79 7.92 -1.56
C ILE A 156 1.17 9.31 -1.43
N ALA A 157 0.00 9.50 -2.02
CA ALA A 157 -0.71 10.77 -2.01
C ALA A 157 -1.67 10.91 -0.82
N GLY A 158 -2.10 12.14 -0.53
CA GLY A 158 -3.17 12.43 0.43
C GLY A 158 -2.77 12.27 1.91
N VAL A 159 -1.47 12.12 2.19
CA VAL A 159 -0.96 12.07 3.56
C VAL A 159 -1.08 13.46 4.20
N PRO A 160 -1.79 13.61 5.33
CA PRO A 160 -1.94 14.90 5.99
C PRO A 160 -0.59 15.44 6.51
N PRO A 161 -0.37 16.76 6.49
CA PRO A 161 0.84 17.34 7.08
C PRO A 161 0.94 17.13 8.59
N GLY A 162 2.18 16.96 9.06
CA GLY A 162 2.55 16.77 10.46
C GLY A 162 3.29 15.45 10.70
N THR A 163 3.38 15.10 11.98
CA THR A 163 4.13 13.91 12.42
C THR A 163 3.51 12.62 11.90
N ALA A 164 4.38 11.75 11.39
CA ALA A 164 4.02 10.42 10.93
C ALA A 164 5.18 9.45 11.18
N THR A 165 4.92 8.15 11.00
CA THR A 165 5.93 7.10 10.97
C THR A 165 5.83 6.38 9.63
N VAL A 166 6.95 6.32 8.91
CA VAL A 166 7.08 5.44 7.76
C VAL A 166 7.47 4.07 8.28
N ARG A 167 6.82 3.03 7.77
CA ARG A 167 7.26 1.64 7.92
C ARG A 167 7.53 1.03 6.56
N VAL A 168 8.62 0.29 6.47
CA VAL A 168 8.99 -0.45 5.26
C VAL A 168 9.06 -1.92 5.63
N TRP A 169 8.20 -2.72 5.02
CA TRP A 169 8.21 -4.17 5.16
C TRP A 169 8.69 -4.82 3.86
N HIS A 170 9.55 -5.83 3.99
CA HIS A 170 9.96 -6.69 2.87
C HIS A 170 10.53 -7.99 3.44
N PRO A 171 10.27 -9.19 2.86
CA PRO A 171 10.74 -10.47 3.41
C PRO A 171 12.26 -10.57 3.56
N SER A 172 13.05 -9.77 2.85
CA SER A 172 14.51 -9.74 2.99
C SER A 172 15.03 -8.89 4.16
N ILE A 173 14.19 -8.10 4.83
CA ILE A 173 14.58 -7.26 5.97
C ILE A 173 14.87 -8.15 7.18
N ARG A 174 16.05 -7.96 7.78
CA ARG A 174 16.51 -8.66 8.99
C ARG A 174 16.23 -7.84 10.27
N ALA A 175 14.95 -7.54 10.50
CA ALA A 175 14.48 -6.85 11.69
C ALA A 175 13.24 -7.57 12.25
N PRO A 176 12.81 -7.31 13.49
CA PRO A 176 11.56 -7.87 14.02
C PRO A 176 10.39 -7.63 13.07
N GLY A 177 9.72 -8.72 12.66
CA GLY A 177 8.59 -8.67 11.73
C GLY A 177 8.98 -8.32 10.28
N SER A 178 10.27 -8.34 9.92
CA SER A 178 10.77 -7.91 8.61
C SER A 178 10.41 -6.47 8.26
N THR A 179 10.39 -5.60 9.28
CA THR A 179 9.96 -4.20 9.14
C THR A 179 11.01 -3.24 9.68
N ALA A 180 11.37 -2.25 8.87
CA ALA A 180 12.09 -1.05 9.30
C ALA A 180 11.10 0.08 9.59
N SER A 181 11.42 1.01 10.48
CA SER A 181 10.53 2.14 10.80
C SER A 181 11.33 3.40 11.09
N GLN A 182 10.82 4.55 10.65
CA GLN A 182 11.44 5.85 10.88
C GLN A 182 10.36 6.93 11.09
N PRO A 183 10.48 7.78 12.12
CA PRO A 183 9.63 8.95 12.27
C PRO A 183 9.94 9.98 11.18
N ILE A 184 8.90 10.63 10.66
CA ILE A 184 9.00 11.72 9.67
C ILE A 184 8.08 12.88 10.06
N ASP A 185 8.36 14.05 9.50
CA ASP A 185 7.44 15.20 9.52
C ASP A 185 7.05 15.55 8.09
N VAL A 186 5.78 15.38 7.75
CA VAL A 186 5.26 15.61 6.40
C VAL A 186 4.89 17.08 6.25
N ALA A 187 5.58 17.79 5.36
CA ALA A 187 5.22 19.18 5.06
C ALA A 187 3.96 19.24 4.19
N ALA A 188 3.32 20.42 4.12
CA ALA A 188 2.19 20.65 3.21
C ALA A 188 2.55 20.40 1.74
N THR A 189 3.81 20.64 1.37
CA THR A 189 4.37 20.38 0.05
C THR A 189 4.74 18.92 -0.20
N GLY A 190 4.53 18.02 0.78
CA GLY A 190 4.91 16.61 0.72
C GLY A 190 6.18 16.28 1.48
N PHE A 191 6.71 15.09 1.24
CA PHE A 191 7.96 14.59 1.83
C PHE A 191 8.67 13.69 0.81
N ALA A 192 10.00 13.75 0.75
CA ALA A 192 10.79 12.87 -0.10
C ALA A 192 12.02 12.35 0.65
N THR A 193 12.29 11.05 0.58
CA THR A 193 13.51 10.47 1.16
C THR A 193 13.90 9.15 0.50
N THR A 194 15.13 8.72 0.76
CA THR A 194 15.61 7.37 0.46
C THR A 194 15.79 6.58 1.75
N PHE A 195 15.12 5.43 1.85
CA PHE A 195 15.32 4.43 2.88
C PHE A 195 16.36 3.41 2.42
N VAL A 196 17.51 3.37 3.08
CA VAL A 196 18.49 2.30 2.89
C VAL A 196 18.32 1.31 4.03
N LEU A 197 18.03 0.06 3.70
CA LEU A 197 17.93 -0.99 4.71
C LEU A 197 19.32 -1.31 5.24
N HIS A 198 19.50 -1.20 6.55
CA HIS A 198 20.72 -1.64 7.21
C HIS A 198 20.60 -3.13 7.60
N ARG A 199 21.74 -3.81 7.75
CA ARG A 199 21.80 -5.23 8.13
C ARG A 199 21.33 -5.48 9.54
#